data_AF-A0A8H3IKF2-F1
#
_entry.id   AF-A0A8H3IKF2-F1
#
_cell.length_a   1.000
_cell.length_b   1.000
_cell.length_c   1.000
_cell.angle_alpha   90.00
_cell.angle_beta   90.00
_cell.angle_gamma   90.00
#
_symmetry.space_group_name_H-M   'P 1'
#
loop_
_entity.id
_entity.type
_entity.pdbx_description
1 polymer ?
#
loop_
_entity_poly.entity_id
_entity_poly.type
_entity_poly.pdbx_seq_one_letter_code
_entity_poly.pdbx_strand_id
1 'polypeptide(L)'
;MSSPSTLRSRPNGKSSDTTSTHSPSLPSPRKSSPRFSFLDGARILGGLALLSIILSYFTTGTYTWSQAQALGINTNWLRWKLLGDIHLTPVELAQYDGTDPRKPIYIALNGSIYDVSASPTFYGPGGGYHVFAGADATRAFVTGCFREDRTDDLRGAEKIYMPVDLDKAPKEEPGMSDEDKKEVRRVWKNRRAKARKIALEKVQTGIEGWKKSFEGSEDKYTGGKTKYFRVGSVKLTDEELKARAKRPEPVLCERAINMRPKSAAELGIL
;
A
#
# COMPACT_ATOMS: atom_id res chain seq x y z
N MET A 1 74.03 -27.99 78.50
CA MET A 1 75.25 -28.05 77.66
C MET A 1 75.15 -29.29 76.78
N SER A 2 75.26 -29.05 75.47
CA SER A 2 75.76 -29.99 74.44
C SER A 2 74.96 -31.26 74.09
N SER A 3 74.28 -31.16 72.95
CA SER A 3 74.21 -32.13 71.82
C SER A 3 75.49 -33.00 71.66
N PRO A 4 75.51 -34.16 70.93
CA PRO A 4 74.86 -34.34 69.63
C PRO A 4 74.39 -35.75 69.15
N SER A 5 73.57 -35.71 68.10
CA SER A 5 73.52 -36.52 66.85
C SER A 5 73.81 -38.04 66.84
N THR A 6 72.89 -38.85 66.29
CA THR A 6 72.96 -39.42 64.92
C THR A 6 71.94 -40.56 64.64
N LEU A 7 71.36 -40.51 63.43
CA LEU A 7 71.06 -41.58 62.44
C LEU A 7 70.23 -42.87 62.75
N ARG A 8 69.10 -42.97 62.02
CA ARG A 8 68.68 -44.04 61.07
C ARG A 8 68.46 -45.48 61.58
N SER A 9 67.21 -45.96 61.51
CA SER A 9 66.72 -47.04 60.61
C SER A 9 65.32 -47.57 61.00
N ARG A 10 64.51 -47.91 59.98
CA ARG A 10 63.24 -48.68 59.98
C ARG A 10 63.54 -50.19 60.24
N PRO A 11 62.58 -51.10 60.58
CA PRO A 11 61.24 -51.20 59.96
C PRO A 11 60.07 -51.78 60.80
N ASN A 12 58.88 -51.70 60.17
CA ASN A 12 57.59 -52.40 60.33
C ASN A 12 57.43 -53.57 61.34
N GLY A 13 56.35 -53.50 62.11
CA GLY A 13 55.67 -54.63 62.75
C GLY A 13 54.14 -54.42 62.77
N LYS A 14 53.39 -55.47 62.40
CA LYS A 14 51.92 -55.59 62.32
C LYS A 14 51.32 -56.03 63.67
N SER A 15 50.10 -55.61 64.00
CA SER A 15 49.04 -56.36 64.75
C SER A 15 47.79 -55.46 64.91
N SER A 16 46.64 -55.81 64.32
CA SER A 16 45.44 -56.45 64.93
C SER A 16 44.75 -55.55 65.98
N ASP A 17 43.45 -55.22 65.92
CA ASP A 17 42.27 -56.08 66.10
C ASP A 17 41.02 -55.45 65.40
N THR A 18 40.21 -56.18 64.62
CA THR A 18 38.96 -56.90 65.00
C THR A 18 38.15 -56.23 66.13
N THR A 19 36.97 -55.65 65.92
CA THR A 19 35.69 -56.39 65.86
C THR A 19 34.53 -55.44 65.52
N SER A 20 33.62 -55.96 64.69
CA SER A 20 32.35 -55.41 64.18
C SER A 20 31.29 -55.09 65.24
N THR A 21 30.40 -54.11 64.97
CA THR A 21 28.94 -54.24 65.18
C THR A 21 28.18 -53.31 64.23
N HIS A 22 27.20 -53.86 63.52
CA HIS A 22 26.33 -53.25 62.51
C HIS A 22 25.29 -52.28 63.08
N SER A 23 24.98 -51.22 62.33
CA SER A 23 23.62 -50.67 62.20
C SER A 23 23.47 -49.98 60.84
N PRO A 24 22.51 -50.40 59.98
CA PRO A 24 22.31 -49.79 58.67
C PRO A 24 21.48 -48.52 58.82
N SER A 25 22.09 -47.35 58.65
CA SER A 25 21.34 -46.10 58.50
C SER A 25 20.66 -46.05 57.14
N LEU A 26 19.34 -45.91 57.12
CA LEU A 26 18.52 -45.63 55.94
C LEU A 26 19.13 -44.49 55.10
N PRO A 27 19.20 -44.62 53.76
CA PRO A 27 19.66 -43.53 52.92
C PRO A 27 18.65 -42.38 53.01
N SER A 28 19.11 -41.23 53.49
CA SER A 28 18.38 -39.96 53.40
C SER A 28 17.86 -39.75 51.98
N PRO A 29 16.60 -39.32 51.78
CA PRO A 29 16.09 -39.02 50.46
C PRO A 29 16.92 -37.89 49.87
N ARG A 30 17.80 -38.24 48.94
CA ARG A 30 18.61 -37.29 48.19
C ARG A 30 17.61 -36.43 47.41
N LYS A 31 17.33 -35.21 47.89
CA LYS A 31 16.54 -34.21 47.15
C LYS A 31 17.29 -33.93 45.84
N SER A 32 16.95 -34.66 44.79
CA SER A 32 17.36 -34.33 43.43
C SER A 32 16.54 -33.11 43.03
N SER A 33 17.11 -31.93 43.21
CA SER A 33 16.58 -30.75 42.53
C SER A 33 16.60 -31.05 41.02
N PRO A 34 15.47 -30.89 40.31
CA PRO A 34 15.48 -31.06 38.86
C PRO A 34 16.42 -30.01 38.28
N ARG A 35 17.53 -30.47 37.68
CA ARG A 35 18.43 -29.57 36.97
C ARG A 35 17.76 -29.26 35.64
N PHE A 36 17.13 -28.09 35.58
CA PHE A 36 16.58 -27.58 34.34
C PHE A 36 17.71 -27.49 33.30
N SER A 37 17.69 -28.38 32.31
CA SER A 37 18.70 -28.37 31.25
C SER A 37 18.43 -27.20 30.32
N PHE A 38 19.48 -26.59 29.77
CA PHE A 38 19.32 -25.59 28.71
C PHE A 38 18.49 -26.13 27.54
N LEU A 39 18.64 -27.42 27.23
CA LEU A 39 17.84 -28.11 26.21
C LEU A 39 16.36 -28.20 26.59
N ASP A 40 16.03 -28.32 27.88
CA ASP A 40 14.63 -28.33 28.34
C ASP A 40 14.02 -26.94 28.26
N GLY A 41 14.81 -25.90 28.59
CA GLY A 41 14.45 -24.51 28.34
C GLY A 41 14.21 -24.22 26.86
N ALA A 42 15.13 -24.62 26.00
CA ALA A 42 15.01 -24.41 24.55
C ALA A 42 13.79 -25.14 23.96
N ARG A 43 13.49 -26.37 24.41
CA ARG A 43 12.30 -27.13 23.98
C ARG A 43 11.00 -26.48 24.45
N ILE A 44 10.94 -26.02 25.70
CA ILE A 44 9.75 -25.35 26.25
C ILE A 44 9.52 -24.03 25.53
N LEU A 45 10.57 -23.24 25.30
CA LEU A 45 10.47 -21.98 24.55
C LEU A 45 10.05 -22.23 23.09
N GLY A 46 10.63 -23.25 22.43
CA GLY A 46 10.23 -23.64 21.07
C GLY A 46 8.78 -24.12 21.00
N GLY A 47 8.34 -24.92 21.97
CA GLY A 47 6.95 -25.40 22.09
C GLY A 47 5.96 -24.29 22.36
N LEU A 48 6.29 -23.34 23.25
CA LEU A 48 5.48 -22.16 23.52
C LEU A 48 5.42 -21.22 22.32
N ALA A 49 6.52 -21.05 21.58
CA ALA A 49 6.53 -20.27 20.34
C ALA A 49 5.64 -20.91 19.26
N LEU A 50 5.73 -22.23 19.07
CA LEU A 50 4.90 -22.96 18.11
C LEU A 50 3.42 -22.95 18.49
N LEU A 51 3.09 -23.18 19.76
CA LEU A 51 1.73 -23.07 20.28
C LEU A 51 1.18 -21.64 20.12
N SER A 52 2.01 -20.63 20.38
CA SER A 52 1.67 -19.22 20.21
C SER A 52 1.36 -18.89 18.73
N ILE A 53 2.15 -19.41 17.78
CA ILE A 53 1.91 -19.28 16.34
C ILE A 53 0.60 -19.96 15.93
N ILE A 54 0.36 -21.18 16.40
CA ILE A 54 -0.87 -21.95 16.09
C ILE A 54 -2.10 -21.25 16.66
N LEU A 55 -2.05 -20.82 17.92
CA LEU A 55 -3.17 -20.13 18.57
C LEU A 55 -3.46 -18.79 17.87
N SER A 56 -2.41 -18.02 17.53
CA SER A 56 -2.53 -16.79 16.74
C SER A 56 -3.15 -17.02 15.36
N TYR A 57 -2.77 -18.12 14.68
CA TYR A 57 -3.34 -18.48 13.39
C TYR A 57 -4.84 -18.79 13.52
N PHE A 58 -5.24 -19.50 14.56
CA PHE A 58 -6.65 -19.84 14.80
C PHE A 58 -7.52 -18.66 15.24
N THR A 59 -6.96 -17.71 16.01
CA THR A 59 -7.72 -16.55 16.52
C THR A 59 -7.76 -15.38 15.53
N THR A 60 -6.64 -15.12 14.85
CA THR A 60 -6.41 -13.86 14.12
C THR A 60 -6.14 -14.09 12.62
N GLY A 61 -5.92 -15.35 12.20
CA GLY A 61 -5.55 -15.69 10.83
C GLY A 61 -4.11 -15.29 10.46
N THR A 62 -3.29 -14.90 11.45
CA THR A 62 -1.90 -14.45 11.27
C THR A 62 -0.94 -15.29 12.12
N TYR A 63 0.27 -15.54 11.62
CA TYR A 63 1.25 -16.43 12.29
C TYR A 63 1.90 -15.85 13.55
N THR A 64 1.83 -14.53 13.74
CA THR A 64 2.29 -13.89 14.97
C THR A 64 1.14 -13.07 15.53
N TRP A 65 1.06 -12.98 16.85
CA TRP A 65 0.11 -12.19 17.64
C TRP A 65 0.22 -10.70 17.29
N SER A 66 -0.17 -10.30 16.08
CA SER A 66 -0.16 -8.95 15.51
C SER A 66 0.97 -8.01 15.96
N GLN A 67 2.15 -8.51 16.38
CA GLN A 67 3.21 -7.69 16.98
C GLN A 67 3.76 -6.69 15.98
N ALA A 68 3.71 -7.01 14.68
CA ALA A 68 4.00 -6.04 13.62
C ALA A 68 3.01 -4.85 13.64
N GLN A 69 1.72 -5.10 13.89
CA GLN A 69 0.70 -4.05 14.04
C GLN A 69 0.90 -3.25 15.34
N ALA A 70 1.31 -3.91 16.43
CA ALA A 70 1.64 -3.28 17.71
C ALA A 70 2.96 -2.48 17.69
N LEU A 71 3.93 -2.87 16.85
CA LEU A 71 5.21 -2.19 16.64
C LEU A 71 5.17 -1.16 15.50
N GLY A 72 3.98 -0.88 14.94
CA GLY A 72 3.81 0.10 13.86
C GLY A 72 4.41 -0.30 12.51
N ILE A 73 4.77 -1.57 12.33
CA ILE A 73 5.30 -2.10 11.08
C ILE A 73 4.12 -2.36 10.13
N ASN A 74 4.10 -1.66 9.00
CA ASN A 74 3.10 -1.89 7.96
C ASN A 74 3.31 -3.29 7.33
N THR A 75 2.44 -4.24 7.69
CA THR A 75 2.51 -5.64 7.25
C THR A 75 2.32 -5.78 5.74
N ASN A 76 1.49 -4.94 5.12
CA ASN A 76 1.29 -4.93 3.68
C ASN A 76 2.52 -4.43 2.94
N TRP A 77 3.19 -3.40 3.46
CA TRP A 77 4.45 -2.92 2.92
C TRP A 77 5.53 -4.00 2.97
N LEU A 78 5.66 -4.69 4.12
CA LEU A 78 6.62 -5.80 4.25
C LEU A 78 6.28 -6.95 3.30
N ARG A 79 5.00 -7.31 3.21
CA ARG A 79 4.51 -8.35 2.30
C ARG A 79 4.83 -8.00 0.84
N TRP A 80 4.54 -6.78 0.39
CA TRP A 80 4.89 -6.33 -0.95
C TRP A 80 6.41 -6.31 -1.17
N LYS A 81 7.19 -5.83 -0.19
CA LYS A 81 8.65 -5.79 -0.28
C LYS A 81 9.26 -7.19 -0.47
N LEU A 82 8.62 -8.23 0.07
CA LEU A 82 9.05 -9.62 -0.04
C LEU A 82 8.48 -10.35 -1.26
N LEU A 83 7.20 -10.13 -1.60
CA LEU A 83 6.51 -10.84 -2.69
C LEU A 83 6.66 -10.16 -4.06
N GLY A 84 7.06 -8.89 -4.09
CA GLY A 84 7.20 -8.10 -5.31
C GLY A 84 5.90 -7.42 -5.75
N ASP A 85 5.97 -6.84 -6.95
CA ASP A 85 4.87 -6.08 -7.55
C ASP A 85 3.68 -6.97 -7.91
N ILE A 86 2.48 -6.51 -7.58
CA ILE A 86 1.23 -7.17 -7.99
C ILE A 86 0.75 -6.63 -9.33
N HIS A 87 0.07 -7.48 -10.07
CA HIS A 87 -0.56 -7.07 -11.31
C HIS A 87 -1.99 -7.58 -11.34
N LEU A 88 -2.95 -6.66 -11.35
CA LEU A 88 -4.37 -6.98 -11.24
C LEU A 88 -5.10 -6.52 -12.50
N THR A 89 -6.03 -7.33 -12.98
CA THR A 89 -7.07 -6.89 -13.92
C THR A 89 -8.04 -5.94 -13.22
N PRO A 90 -8.82 -5.13 -13.96
CA PRO A 90 -9.86 -4.30 -13.36
C PRO A 90 -10.85 -5.10 -12.48
N VAL A 91 -11.18 -6.32 -12.90
CA VAL A 91 -12.09 -7.22 -12.18
C VAL A 91 -11.46 -7.73 -10.87
N GLU A 92 -10.16 -8.06 -10.88
CA GLU A 92 -9.44 -8.44 -9.66
C GLU A 92 -9.25 -7.25 -8.72
N LEU A 93 -8.94 -6.06 -9.26
CA LEU A 93 -8.79 -4.83 -8.48
C LEU A 93 -10.10 -4.49 -7.73
N ALA A 94 -11.26 -4.72 -8.34
CA ALA A 94 -12.57 -4.50 -7.72
C ALA A 94 -12.79 -5.26 -6.42
N GLN A 95 -12.04 -6.33 -6.17
CA GLN A 95 -12.13 -7.11 -4.93
C GLN A 95 -11.39 -6.46 -3.74
N TYR A 96 -10.68 -5.36 -3.96
CA TYR A 96 -9.88 -4.63 -2.97
C TYR A 96 -10.51 -3.27 -2.63
N ASP A 97 -11.84 -3.22 -2.56
CA ASP A 97 -12.61 -2.02 -2.21
C ASP A 97 -12.69 -1.75 -0.69
N GLY A 98 -12.20 -2.68 0.13
CA GLY A 98 -12.22 -2.60 1.59
C GLY A 98 -13.49 -3.15 2.25
N THR A 99 -14.41 -3.76 1.48
CA THR A 99 -15.57 -4.46 2.05
C THR A 99 -15.17 -5.76 2.76
N ASP A 100 -14.12 -6.43 2.28
CA ASP A 100 -13.50 -7.56 2.98
C ASP A 100 -12.39 -7.04 3.92
N PRO A 101 -12.56 -7.11 5.26
CA PRO A 101 -11.57 -6.63 6.21
C PRO A 101 -10.26 -7.43 6.21
N ARG A 102 -10.23 -8.60 5.54
CA ARG A 102 -9.03 -9.43 5.40
C ARG A 102 -8.15 -8.99 4.21
N LYS A 103 -8.69 -8.15 3.33
CA LYS A 103 -7.97 -7.65 2.16
C LYS A 103 -7.50 -6.21 2.38
N PRO A 104 -6.35 -5.83 1.79
CA PRO A 104 -5.96 -4.44 1.72
C PRO A 104 -6.95 -3.63 0.86
N ILE A 105 -6.97 -2.33 1.06
CA ILE A 105 -7.75 -1.38 0.28
C ILE A 105 -6.84 -0.80 -0.80
N TYR A 106 -7.20 -1.00 -2.06
CA TYR A 106 -6.44 -0.53 -3.20
C TYR A 106 -7.20 0.52 -3.99
N ILE A 107 -6.45 1.47 -4.55
CA ILE A 107 -6.89 2.37 -5.60
C ILE A 107 -5.88 2.30 -6.74
N ALA A 108 -6.31 2.54 -7.97
CA ALA A 108 -5.39 2.71 -9.09
C ALA A 108 -5.42 4.13 -9.65
N LEU A 109 -4.23 4.61 -10.02
CA LEU A 109 -3.99 5.89 -10.68
C LEU A 109 -2.96 5.70 -11.79
N ASN A 110 -3.38 6.06 -12.98
CA ASN A 110 -2.70 5.91 -14.25
C ASN A 110 -2.13 4.49 -14.41
N GLY A 111 -2.96 3.49 -14.13
CA GLY A 111 -2.57 2.09 -14.14
C GLY A 111 -1.61 1.67 -13.03
N SER A 112 -1.21 2.53 -12.08
CA SER A 112 -0.41 2.16 -10.90
C SER A 112 -1.31 1.92 -9.69
N ILE A 113 -1.10 0.83 -8.96
CA ILE A 113 -1.93 0.44 -7.81
C ILE A 113 -1.25 0.93 -6.52
N TYR A 114 -2.03 1.56 -5.64
CA TYR A 114 -1.59 2.09 -4.36
C TYR A 114 -2.33 1.43 -3.21
N ASP A 115 -1.59 1.09 -2.15
CA ASP A 115 -2.18 0.63 -0.90
C ASP A 115 -2.57 1.83 -0.03
N VAL A 116 -3.88 1.97 0.17
CA VAL A 116 -4.49 2.99 1.02
C VAL A 116 -5.10 2.43 2.30
N SER A 117 -4.81 1.16 2.63
CA SER A 117 -5.31 0.44 3.82
C SER A 117 -4.95 1.14 5.13
N ALA A 118 -3.91 1.98 5.11
CA ALA A 118 -3.53 2.77 6.27
C ALA A 118 -4.60 3.81 6.65
N SER A 119 -5.49 4.21 5.73
CA SER A 119 -6.57 5.20 5.92
C SER A 119 -7.97 4.63 5.67
N PRO A 120 -8.41 3.60 6.42
CA PRO A 120 -9.68 2.92 6.17
C PRO A 120 -10.90 3.80 6.47
N THR A 121 -10.76 4.82 7.33
CA THR A 121 -11.83 5.81 7.60
C THR A 121 -12.20 6.63 6.36
N PHE A 122 -11.28 6.77 5.41
CA PHE A 122 -11.46 7.55 4.20
C PHE A 122 -11.83 6.68 3.00
N TYR A 123 -11.14 5.55 2.81
CA TYR A 123 -11.27 4.69 1.64
C TYR A 123 -12.04 3.39 1.89
N GLY A 124 -12.23 2.98 3.14
CA GLY A 124 -13.06 1.82 3.49
C GLY A 124 -14.55 2.15 3.48
N PRO A 125 -15.42 1.13 3.67
CA PRO A 125 -16.86 1.29 3.63
C PRO A 125 -17.37 2.42 4.54
N GLY A 126 -18.21 3.30 3.99
CA GLY A 126 -18.73 4.49 4.67
C GLY A 126 -17.81 5.71 4.64
N GLY A 127 -16.57 5.57 4.16
CA GLY A 127 -15.64 6.68 3.96
C GLY A 127 -15.99 7.53 2.74
N GLY A 128 -15.71 8.83 2.80
CA GLY A 128 -16.03 9.79 1.71
C GLY A 128 -15.28 9.53 0.40
N TYR A 129 -14.14 8.83 0.45
CA TYR A 129 -13.33 8.46 -0.71
C TYR A 129 -13.44 6.97 -1.07
N HIS A 130 -14.35 6.23 -0.43
CA HIS A 130 -14.59 4.82 -0.73
C HIS A 130 -14.98 4.56 -2.18
N VAL A 131 -15.57 5.57 -2.84
CA VAL A 131 -15.90 5.52 -4.27
C VAL A 131 -14.69 5.25 -5.18
N PHE A 132 -13.46 5.50 -4.72
CA PHE A 132 -12.26 5.19 -5.50
C PHE A 132 -11.69 3.80 -5.24
N ALA A 133 -12.09 3.16 -4.14
CA ALA A 133 -11.58 1.86 -3.74
C ALA A 133 -11.96 0.79 -4.78
N GLY A 134 -11.01 -0.11 -5.06
CA GLY A 134 -11.15 -1.20 -6.01
C GLY A 134 -11.25 -0.77 -7.48
N ALA A 135 -10.93 0.47 -7.84
CA ALA A 135 -11.03 0.94 -9.22
C ALA A 135 -9.80 1.76 -9.63
N ASP A 136 -9.55 1.83 -10.95
CA ASP A 136 -8.74 2.90 -11.51
C ASP A 136 -9.60 4.15 -11.59
N ALA A 137 -9.30 5.13 -10.73
CA ALA A 137 -10.05 6.36 -10.59
C ALA A 137 -9.34 7.55 -11.26
N THR A 138 -8.37 7.30 -12.14
CA THR A 138 -7.56 8.37 -12.76
C THR A 138 -8.42 9.45 -13.37
N ARG A 139 -9.47 9.08 -14.09
CA ARG A 139 -10.36 10.04 -14.72
C ARG A 139 -11.06 10.91 -13.67
N ALA A 140 -11.62 10.33 -12.61
CA ALA A 140 -12.27 11.08 -11.54
C ALA A 140 -11.35 12.11 -10.86
N PHE A 141 -10.07 11.78 -10.69
CA PHE A 141 -9.08 12.72 -10.13
C PHE A 141 -8.76 13.91 -11.06
N VAL A 142 -8.92 13.71 -12.37
CA VAL A 142 -8.75 14.77 -13.39
C VAL A 142 -10.03 15.61 -13.52
N THR A 143 -11.18 14.97 -13.64
CA THR A 143 -12.45 15.65 -13.96
C THR A 143 -13.19 16.18 -12.74
N GLY A 144 -12.91 15.63 -11.54
CA GLY A 144 -13.68 15.89 -10.32
C GLY A 144 -15.02 15.15 -10.25
N CYS A 145 -15.33 14.27 -11.21
CA CYS A 145 -16.58 13.50 -11.23
C CYS A 145 -16.42 12.17 -10.49
N PHE A 146 -16.44 12.23 -9.16
CA PHE A 146 -16.00 11.11 -8.32
C PHE A 146 -16.85 9.85 -8.42
N ARG A 147 -18.15 9.97 -8.74
CA ARG A 147 -19.06 8.82 -8.82
C ARG A 147 -19.12 8.22 -10.21
N GLU A 148 -19.11 9.08 -11.22
CA GLU A 148 -19.31 8.72 -12.63
C GLU A 148 -18.01 8.26 -13.29
N ASP A 149 -16.87 8.86 -12.93
CA ASP A 149 -15.59 8.65 -13.60
C ASP A 149 -14.66 7.66 -12.88
N ARG A 150 -15.22 6.55 -12.37
CA ARG A 150 -14.47 5.42 -11.82
C ARG A 150 -13.82 4.57 -12.92
N THR A 151 -13.01 5.19 -13.78
CA THR A 151 -12.34 4.55 -14.92
C THR A 151 -10.98 5.18 -15.21
N ASP A 152 -10.12 4.39 -15.84
CA ASP A 152 -8.86 4.78 -16.47
C ASP A 152 -9.03 5.49 -17.83
N ASP A 153 -10.25 5.53 -18.39
CA ASP A 153 -10.51 6.08 -19.72
C ASP A 153 -10.47 7.62 -19.74
N LEU A 154 -9.31 8.16 -20.12
CA LEU A 154 -9.08 9.61 -20.17
C LEU A 154 -9.70 10.32 -21.38
N ARG A 155 -10.38 9.61 -22.30
CA ARG A 155 -10.99 10.25 -23.47
C ARG A 155 -12.01 11.31 -23.02
N GLY A 156 -11.90 12.51 -23.57
CA GLY A 156 -12.78 13.62 -23.23
C GLY A 156 -12.49 14.26 -21.86
N ALA A 157 -11.54 13.74 -21.07
CA ALA A 157 -11.16 14.36 -19.79
C ALA A 157 -10.60 15.76 -20.02
N GLU A 158 -9.93 16.00 -21.15
CA GLU A 158 -9.35 17.30 -21.50
C GLU A 158 -10.41 18.41 -21.60
N LYS A 159 -11.67 18.06 -21.84
CA LYS A 159 -12.78 19.01 -21.96
C LYS A 159 -12.94 19.86 -20.69
N ILE A 160 -12.53 19.36 -19.52
CA ILE A 160 -12.58 20.13 -18.26
C ILE A 160 -11.74 21.41 -18.32
N TYR A 161 -10.64 21.39 -19.08
CA TYR A 161 -9.74 22.53 -19.24
C TYR A 161 -9.98 23.31 -20.54
N MET A 162 -10.88 22.83 -21.40
CA MET A 162 -11.21 23.49 -22.67
C MET A 162 -12.33 24.51 -22.49
N PRO A 163 -12.15 25.74 -23.03
CA PRO A 163 -13.21 26.73 -23.09
C PRO A 163 -14.51 26.21 -23.70
N VAL A 164 -15.65 26.56 -23.10
CA VAL A 164 -16.98 26.06 -23.52
C VAL A 164 -17.37 26.54 -24.92
N ASP A 165 -16.97 27.76 -25.30
CA ASP A 165 -17.20 28.35 -26.63
C ASP A 165 -16.64 27.50 -27.77
N LEU A 166 -15.56 26.75 -27.51
CA LEU A 166 -14.89 25.94 -28.53
C LEU A 166 -15.63 24.65 -28.86
N ASP A 167 -16.65 24.25 -28.10
CA ASP A 167 -17.43 23.02 -28.37
C ASP A 167 -18.27 23.12 -29.63
N LYS A 168 -18.78 24.31 -29.93
CA LYS A 168 -19.61 24.57 -31.09
C LYS A 168 -18.79 25.27 -32.16
N ALA A 169 -19.02 24.90 -33.41
CA ALA A 169 -18.48 25.66 -34.54
C ALA A 169 -19.05 27.10 -34.50
N PRO A 170 -18.28 28.09 -34.96
CA PRO A 170 -18.77 29.47 -35.05
C PRO A 170 -20.01 29.52 -35.94
N LYS A 171 -20.98 30.36 -35.58
CA LYS A 171 -22.18 30.60 -36.38
C LYS A 171 -21.80 31.39 -37.63
N GLU A 172 -22.37 30.98 -38.76
CA GLU A 172 -22.24 31.71 -40.03
C GLU A 172 -23.33 32.78 -40.07
N GLU A 173 -22.95 34.05 -39.96
CA GLU A 173 -23.90 35.15 -39.98
C GLU A 173 -24.37 35.46 -41.42
N PRO A 174 -25.65 35.83 -41.62
CA PRO A 174 -26.15 36.24 -42.93
C PRO A 174 -25.33 37.40 -43.51
N GLY A 175 -24.84 37.26 -44.74
CA GLY A 175 -24.02 38.28 -45.42
C GLY A 175 -22.51 38.13 -45.26
N MET A 176 -22.02 37.12 -44.51
CA MET A 176 -20.59 36.80 -44.43
C MET A 176 -20.06 36.29 -45.79
N SER A 177 -18.91 36.81 -46.25
CA SER A 177 -18.26 36.31 -47.47
C SER A 177 -17.74 34.88 -47.29
N ASP A 178 -17.51 34.15 -48.38
CA ASP A 178 -17.00 32.78 -48.29
C ASP A 178 -15.55 32.74 -47.78
N GLU A 179 -14.77 33.78 -48.07
CA GLU A 179 -13.44 34.02 -47.52
C GLU A 179 -13.50 34.19 -46.00
N ASP A 180 -14.42 35.02 -45.50
CA ASP A 180 -14.59 35.26 -44.06
C ASP A 180 -15.05 33.98 -43.35
N LYS A 181 -16.00 33.23 -43.92
CA LYS A 181 -16.44 31.93 -43.38
C LYS A 181 -15.26 30.95 -43.27
N LYS A 182 -14.42 30.90 -44.31
CA LYS A 182 -13.25 30.02 -44.36
C LYS A 182 -12.21 30.43 -43.33
N GLU A 183 -11.96 31.74 -43.19
CA GLU A 183 -11.02 32.30 -42.23
C GLU A 183 -11.49 32.07 -40.79
N VAL A 184 -12.75 32.38 -40.46
CA VAL A 184 -13.34 32.13 -39.14
C VAL A 184 -13.27 30.65 -38.76
N ARG A 185 -13.58 29.74 -39.69
CA ARG A 185 -13.47 28.29 -39.47
C ARG A 185 -12.02 27.86 -39.25
N ARG A 186 -11.06 28.43 -39.98
CA ARG A 186 -9.62 28.16 -39.84
C ARG A 186 -9.12 28.62 -38.46
N VAL A 187 -9.44 29.84 -38.06
CA VAL A 187 -9.08 30.40 -36.75
C VAL A 187 -9.67 29.56 -35.62
N TRP A 188 -10.95 29.17 -35.71
CA TRP A 188 -11.58 28.29 -34.73
C TRP A 188 -10.89 26.92 -34.63
N LYS A 189 -10.58 26.28 -35.77
CA LYS A 189 -9.85 24.99 -35.79
C LYS A 189 -8.49 25.12 -35.09
N ASN A 190 -7.74 26.18 -35.38
CA ASN A 190 -6.43 26.44 -34.77
C ASN A 190 -6.54 26.71 -33.26
N ARG A 191 -7.51 27.54 -32.85
CA ARG A 191 -7.80 27.82 -31.42
C ARG A 191 -8.19 26.54 -30.68
N ARG A 192 -9.09 25.74 -31.24
CA ARG A 192 -9.53 24.46 -30.66
C ARG A 192 -8.37 23.46 -30.55
N ALA A 193 -7.53 23.33 -31.57
CA ALA A 193 -6.36 22.47 -31.53
C ALA A 193 -5.35 22.92 -30.46
N LYS A 194 -5.07 24.23 -30.36
CA LYS A 194 -4.20 24.80 -29.32
C LYS A 194 -4.77 24.58 -27.92
N ALA A 195 -6.05 24.86 -27.72
CA ALA A 195 -6.73 24.65 -26.44
C ALA A 195 -6.70 23.17 -26.03
N ARG A 196 -6.93 22.27 -26.98
CA ARG A 196 -6.85 20.81 -26.74
C ARG A 196 -5.46 20.38 -26.32
N LYS A 197 -4.40 20.89 -26.97
CA LYS A 197 -3.02 20.57 -26.58
C LYS A 197 -2.72 21.01 -25.15
N ILE A 198 -3.03 22.26 -24.81
CA ILE A 198 -2.86 22.81 -23.46
C ILE A 198 -3.68 22.00 -22.43
N ALA A 199 -4.91 21.62 -22.80
CA ALA A 199 -5.77 20.84 -21.93
C ALA A 199 -5.22 19.44 -21.67
N LEU A 200 -4.69 18.76 -22.69
CA LEU A 200 -4.03 17.46 -22.53
C LEU A 200 -2.79 17.55 -21.64
N GLU A 201 -1.98 18.61 -21.79
CA GLU A 201 -0.84 18.86 -20.90
C GLU A 201 -1.32 19.04 -19.44
N LYS A 202 -2.38 19.82 -19.20
CA LYS A 202 -2.98 19.97 -17.86
C LYS A 202 -3.50 18.66 -17.27
N VAL A 203 -4.12 17.80 -18.08
CA VAL A 203 -4.55 16.45 -17.65
C VAL A 203 -3.34 15.66 -17.16
N GLN A 204 -2.25 15.61 -17.94
CA GLN A 204 -1.05 14.86 -17.56
C GLN A 204 -0.40 15.43 -16.30
N THR A 205 -0.22 16.75 -16.21
CA THR A 205 0.32 17.39 -15.00
C THR A 205 -0.56 17.11 -13.78
N GLY A 206 -1.89 17.09 -13.93
CA GLY A 206 -2.81 16.72 -12.86
C GLY A 206 -2.60 15.28 -12.39
N ILE A 207 -2.49 14.34 -13.32
CA ILE A 207 -2.23 12.92 -13.02
C ILE A 207 -0.89 12.75 -12.31
N GLU A 208 0.17 13.41 -12.77
CA GLU A 208 1.49 13.39 -12.15
C GLU A 208 1.47 13.99 -10.75
N GLY A 209 0.73 15.09 -10.55
CA GLY A 209 0.52 15.70 -9.24
C GLY A 209 -0.12 14.73 -8.26
N TRP A 210 -1.19 14.05 -8.66
CA TRP A 210 -1.83 13.01 -7.85
C TRP A 210 -0.90 11.83 -7.58
N LYS A 211 -0.22 11.32 -8.60
CA LYS A 211 0.77 10.26 -8.46
C LYS A 211 1.81 10.61 -7.40
N LYS A 212 2.37 11.82 -7.45
CA LYS A 212 3.32 12.34 -6.47
C LYS A 212 2.75 12.39 -5.04
N SER A 213 1.48 12.76 -4.90
CA SER A 213 0.78 12.74 -3.59
C SER A 213 0.62 11.34 -3.01
N PHE A 214 0.53 10.29 -3.84
CA PHE A 214 0.40 8.90 -3.39
C PHE A 214 1.74 8.16 -3.27
N GLU A 215 2.74 8.47 -4.10
CA GLU A 215 4.08 7.86 -4.06
C GLU A 215 4.97 8.43 -2.95
N GLY A 216 4.60 9.59 -2.40
CA GLY A 216 5.40 10.26 -1.39
C GLY A 216 6.53 11.01 -2.00
N SER A 217 6.21 12.20 -2.49
CA SER A 217 7.24 13.23 -2.52
C SER A 217 7.68 13.53 -1.10
N GLU A 218 8.99 13.45 -0.91
CA GLU A 218 9.72 13.95 0.23
C GLU A 218 9.32 15.42 0.48
N ASP A 219 8.39 15.63 1.41
CA ASP A 219 8.03 16.98 1.83
C ASP A 219 9.09 17.46 2.84
N LYS A 220 9.84 18.46 2.41
CA LYS A 220 10.93 19.12 3.14
C LYS A 220 10.47 19.70 4.49
N TYR A 221 9.18 19.98 4.67
CA TYR A 221 8.65 20.60 5.89
C TYR A 221 8.00 19.60 6.85
N THR A 222 7.59 18.42 6.38
CA THR A 222 7.00 17.37 7.22
C THR A 222 7.90 16.15 7.42
N GLY A 223 9.13 16.17 6.89
CA GLY A 223 10.07 15.03 6.92
C GLY A 223 9.50 13.77 6.26
N GLY A 224 8.60 13.96 5.29
CA GLY A 224 7.49 13.05 5.01
C GLY A 224 7.82 11.85 4.12
N LYS A 225 7.58 10.64 4.64
CA LYS A 225 7.16 9.50 3.82
C LYS A 225 5.64 9.52 3.74
N THR A 226 5.04 9.39 2.55
CA THR A 226 3.59 9.21 2.48
C THR A 226 3.16 7.96 3.22
N LYS A 227 1.94 8.04 3.75
CA LYS A 227 1.27 6.90 4.38
C LYS A 227 0.95 5.77 3.40
N TYR A 228 0.86 6.11 2.11
CA TYR A 228 0.55 5.20 1.01
C TYR A 228 1.81 4.87 0.21
N PHE A 229 1.78 3.74 -0.48
CA PHE A 229 2.88 3.28 -1.32
C PHE A 229 2.33 2.52 -2.52
N ARG A 230 3.08 2.57 -3.63
CA ARG A 230 2.77 1.79 -4.83
C ARG A 230 3.04 0.32 -4.56
N VAL A 231 2.09 -0.54 -4.93
CA VAL A 231 2.19 -2.01 -4.78
C VAL A 231 2.22 -2.75 -6.11
N GLY A 232 1.86 -2.10 -7.22
CA GLY A 232 1.71 -2.81 -8.48
C GLY A 232 1.14 -1.98 -9.62
N SER A 233 0.59 -2.67 -10.63
CA SER A 233 -0.08 -2.05 -11.77
C SER A 233 -1.34 -2.79 -12.23
N VAL A 234 -2.25 -2.04 -12.86
CA VAL A 234 -3.42 -2.58 -13.52
C VAL A 234 -3.02 -3.13 -14.89
N LYS A 235 -3.41 -4.37 -15.19
CA LYS A 235 -3.23 -5.00 -16.49
C LYS A 235 -4.55 -4.98 -17.25
N LEU A 236 -4.56 -4.32 -18.40
CA LEU A 236 -5.64 -4.41 -19.36
C LEU A 236 -5.27 -5.43 -20.42
N THR A 237 -6.16 -6.38 -20.67
CA THR A 237 -6.06 -7.31 -21.79
C THR A 237 -6.34 -6.60 -23.12
N ASP A 238 -5.85 -7.14 -24.23
CA ASP A 238 -6.14 -6.60 -25.56
C ASP A 238 -7.65 -6.59 -25.86
N GLU A 239 -8.39 -7.54 -25.30
CA GLU A 239 -9.84 -7.62 -25.41
C GLU A 239 -10.51 -6.47 -24.66
N GLU A 240 -10.08 -6.16 -23.44
CA GLU A 240 -10.56 -5.01 -22.67
C GLU A 240 -10.21 -3.68 -23.35
N LEU A 241 -9.02 -3.56 -23.94
CA LEU A 241 -8.63 -2.38 -24.72
C LEU A 241 -9.53 -2.18 -25.95
N LYS A 242 -9.82 -3.26 -26.69
CA LYS A 242 -10.75 -3.24 -27.84
C LYS A 242 -12.18 -2.95 -27.40
N ALA A 243 -12.64 -3.55 -26.31
CA ALA A 243 -13.96 -3.29 -25.74
C ALA A 243 -14.08 -1.81 -25.32
N ARG A 244 -13.05 -1.25 -24.68
CA ARG A 244 -12.98 0.16 -24.31
C ARG A 244 -13.10 1.07 -25.52
N ALA A 245 -12.38 0.78 -26.61
CA ALA A 245 -12.44 1.58 -27.83
C ALA A 245 -13.85 1.62 -28.45
N LYS A 246 -14.63 0.53 -28.31
CA LYS A 246 -16.02 0.45 -28.80
C LYS A 246 -17.03 1.17 -27.90
N ARG A 247 -16.72 1.39 -26.62
CA ARG A 247 -17.61 2.11 -25.70
C ARG A 247 -17.71 3.59 -26.08
N PRO A 248 -18.88 4.22 -25.87
CA PRO A 248 -19.01 5.67 -26.04
C PRO A 248 -18.01 6.39 -25.14
N GLU A 249 -17.56 7.56 -25.60
CA GLU A 249 -16.66 8.41 -24.82
C GLU A 249 -17.34 8.80 -23.49
N PRO A 250 -16.64 8.66 -22.34
CA PRO A 250 -17.18 9.10 -21.06
C PRO A 250 -17.50 10.60 -21.07
N VAL A 251 -18.71 10.94 -20.64
CA VAL A 251 -19.16 12.34 -20.55
C VAL A 251 -18.75 12.93 -19.21
N LEU A 252 -18.55 14.24 -19.16
CA LEU A 252 -18.33 14.96 -17.90
C LEU A 252 -19.64 15.02 -17.11
N CYS A 253 -19.55 14.89 -15.79
CA CYS A 253 -20.65 15.18 -14.89
C CYS A 253 -21.03 16.67 -14.94
N GLU A 254 -22.27 17.00 -14.55
CA GLU A 254 -22.81 18.37 -14.61
C GLU A 254 -21.93 19.40 -13.87
N ARG A 255 -21.43 19.03 -12.68
CA ARG A 255 -20.50 19.86 -11.92
C ARG A 255 -19.24 20.20 -12.73
N ALA A 256 -18.64 19.20 -13.37
CA ALA A 256 -17.44 19.40 -14.17
C ALA A 256 -17.72 20.27 -15.40
N ILE A 257 -18.87 20.10 -16.06
CA ILE A 257 -19.30 20.96 -17.16
C ILE A 257 -19.39 22.42 -16.72
N ASN A 258 -19.98 22.68 -15.56
CA ASN A 258 -20.18 24.04 -15.03
C ASN A 258 -18.87 24.71 -14.56
N MET A 259 -17.85 23.94 -14.18
CA MET A 259 -16.53 24.45 -13.78
C MET A 259 -15.59 24.73 -14.96
N ARG A 260 -16.01 24.44 -16.20
CA ARG A 260 -15.18 24.68 -17.39
C ARG A 260 -14.90 26.16 -17.58
N PRO A 261 -13.72 26.52 -18.11
CA PRO A 261 -13.40 27.92 -18.38
C PRO A 261 -14.38 28.50 -19.40
N LYS A 262 -14.89 29.69 -19.09
CA LYS A 262 -15.64 30.50 -20.06
C LYS A 262 -14.67 31.26 -20.95
N SER A 263 -15.09 31.57 -22.16
CA SER A 263 -14.25 32.35 -23.07
C SER A 263 -14.17 33.81 -22.63
N ALA A 264 -13.10 34.51 -23.02
CA ALA A 264 -13.01 35.95 -22.81
C ALA A 264 -14.18 36.72 -23.46
N ALA A 265 -14.72 36.21 -24.57
CA ALA A 265 -15.90 36.76 -25.23
C ALA A 265 -17.18 36.61 -24.40
N GLU A 266 -17.36 35.49 -23.69
CA GLU A 266 -18.50 35.28 -22.78
C GLU A 266 -18.38 36.04 -21.46
N LEU A 267 -17.15 36.40 -21.06
CA LEU A 267 -16.90 37.22 -19.88
C LEU A 267 -17.02 38.72 -20.14
N GLY A 268 -17.31 39.14 -21.38
CA GLY A 268 -17.43 40.55 -21.77
C GLY A 268 -16.12 41.33 -21.69
N ILE A 269 -14.97 40.64 -21.85
CA ILE A 269 -13.61 41.22 -21.74
C ILE A 269 -13.03 41.57 -23.12
N LEU A 270 -13.85 41.61 -24.17
CA LEU A 270 -13.45 42.01 -25.53
C LEU A 270 -14.31 43.18 -26.03
#